data_AF-A0A1Z7YRT1-F1
#
_entry.id   AF-A0A1Z7YRT1-F1
#
_cell.length_a   1.000
_cell.length_b   1.000
_cell.length_c   1.000
_cell.angle_alpha   90.00
_cell.angle_beta   90.00
_cell.angle_gamma   90.00
#
_symmetry.space_group_name_H-M   'P 1'
#
loop_
_entity.id
_entity.type
_entity.pdbx_description
1 polymer ?
#
loop_
_entity_poly.entity_id
_entity_poly.type
_entity_poly.pdbx_seq_one_letter_code
_entity_poly.pdbx_strand_id
1 'polypeptide(L)'
;MSFSPKDSTWLNLPYDQHDHESTLFWWANACYMIPEVVNGTFSVSSDYGLFEAGEFFPELKRFVPIWRLGLVDDTVRLPPLRALGEGLAMQTTNTYAHHKPSGMLSVAQDKLAGSPSSQHVMWSAVLDEGITVYTTHPLTNSDYSFGYFTGGSSAPRIAQHNDVALILYNPKLPWLSLLSKNASMTHAFFPRDRFDEVEKKGNWYFGRKTDGYIALYSNNNTSFNETGDYAGREIIAKGNKNLWIAEIGEKEEDGSFEDFMQRVLQQNVIYDEQNNHLVIYETDFGPMEFSWENELTVNGTPMSLENYPRYDNPFVQQPWGDTDILITVNGTESTIEFELEE
;
A
#
# COMPACT_ATOMS: atom_id res chain seq x y z
N MET A 1 -14.55 11.13 -0.32
CA MET A 1 -13.19 11.46 -0.80
C MET A 1 -12.29 11.53 0.42
N SER A 2 -11.10 10.92 0.37
CA SER A 2 -10.08 11.11 1.40
C SER A 2 -9.23 12.32 1.01
N PHE A 3 -9.04 13.26 1.93
CA PHE A 3 -8.22 14.43 1.70
C PHE A 3 -6.93 14.33 2.49
N SER A 4 -5.82 14.72 1.87
CA SER A 4 -4.59 14.95 2.61
C SER A 4 -4.59 16.37 3.17
N PRO A 5 -4.26 16.56 4.45
CA PRO A 5 -3.94 17.87 5.03
C PRO A 5 -2.86 18.63 4.26
N LYS A 6 -1.97 17.91 3.56
CA LYS A 6 -0.97 18.52 2.67
C LYS A 6 -1.57 19.19 1.44
N ASP A 7 -2.77 18.76 1.04
CA ASP A 7 -3.49 19.28 -0.13
C ASP A 7 -4.55 20.31 0.27
N SER A 8 -4.71 20.58 1.58
CA SER A 8 -5.73 21.46 2.14
C SER A 8 -5.65 22.89 1.65
N THR A 9 -4.42 23.40 1.47
CA THR A 9 -4.16 24.77 0.98
C THR A 9 -4.57 24.94 -0.48
N TRP A 10 -4.45 23.89 -1.29
CA TRP A 10 -4.85 23.92 -2.69
C TRP A 10 -6.37 23.73 -2.86
N LEU A 11 -6.98 22.88 -2.02
CA LEU A 11 -8.41 22.58 -2.07
C LEU A 11 -9.29 23.59 -1.28
N ASN A 12 -8.68 24.61 -0.66
CA ASN A 12 -9.37 25.53 0.25
C ASN A 12 -10.15 24.81 1.37
N LEU A 13 -9.62 23.69 1.85
CA LEU A 13 -10.26 22.90 2.92
C LEU A 13 -10.09 23.59 4.27
N PRO A 14 -11.05 23.41 5.22
CA PRO A 14 -10.97 24.03 6.53
C PRO A 14 -9.69 23.59 7.25
N TYR A 15 -8.84 24.57 7.54
CA TYR A 15 -7.53 24.36 8.16
C TYR A 15 -7.32 25.39 9.26
N ASP A 16 -7.98 25.19 10.40
CA ASP A 16 -7.78 25.98 11.61
C ASP A 16 -7.71 25.04 12.83
N GLN A 17 -6.54 24.96 13.45
CA GLN A 17 -6.31 24.12 14.63
C GLN A 17 -7.08 24.60 15.87
N HIS A 18 -7.67 25.80 15.81
CA HIS A 18 -8.50 26.38 16.86
C HIS A 18 -10.01 26.29 16.54
N ASP A 19 -10.37 25.77 15.37
CA ASP A 19 -11.75 25.52 14.98
C ASP A 19 -12.12 24.05 15.17
N HIS A 20 -13.24 23.83 15.86
CA HIS A 20 -13.75 22.49 16.12
C HIS A 20 -14.28 21.83 14.85
N GLU A 21 -14.93 22.59 13.95
CA GLU A 21 -15.47 22.03 12.71
C GLU A 21 -14.35 21.57 11.78
N SER A 22 -13.27 22.36 11.63
CA SER A 22 -12.05 21.94 10.94
C SER A 22 -11.46 20.66 11.52
N THR A 23 -11.37 20.55 12.85
CA THR A 23 -10.87 19.33 13.51
C THR A 23 -11.74 18.11 13.19
N LEU A 24 -13.07 18.26 13.29
CA LEU A 24 -14.02 17.17 13.02
C LEU A 24 -13.98 16.72 11.56
N PHE A 25 -13.82 17.65 10.62
CA PHE A 25 -13.60 17.32 9.21
C PHE A 25 -12.36 16.44 9.00
N TRP A 26 -11.25 16.76 9.66
CA TRP A 26 -10.03 15.96 9.58
C TRP A 26 -10.12 14.61 10.31
N TRP A 27 -10.89 14.54 11.40
CA TRP A 27 -11.21 13.25 12.05
C TRP A 27 -11.98 12.30 11.11
N ALA A 28 -12.88 12.81 10.27
CA ALA A 28 -13.53 12.00 9.24
C ALA A 28 -12.54 11.42 8.21
N ASN A 29 -11.34 12.02 8.10
CA ASN A 29 -10.21 11.52 7.30
C ASN A 29 -9.19 10.73 8.13
N ALA A 30 -9.58 10.25 9.32
CA ALA A 30 -8.73 9.55 10.28
C ALA A 30 -7.45 10.32 10.70
N CYS A 31 -7.43 11.64 10.50
CA CYS A 31 -6.31 12.49 10.82
C CYS A 31 -6.39 12.96 12.28
N TYR A 32 -6.07 12.08 13.23
CA TYR A 32 -6.14 12.42 14.67
C TYR A 32 -4.84 13.00 15.22
N MET A 33 -3.71 12.41 14.81
CA MET A 33 -2.41 12.54 15.46
C MET A 33 -1.31 13.06 14.53
N ILE A 34 -1.70 13.69 13.43
CA ILE A 34 -0.78 14.38 12.54
C ILE A 34 -0.50 15.81 13.04
N PRO A 35 0.68 16.38 12.76
CA PRO A 35 1.07 17.72 13.20
C PRO A 35 0.00 18.79 12.90
N GLU A 36 -0.61 18.67 11.74
CA GLU A 36 -1.59 19.60 11.21
C GLU A 36 -2.91 19.64 12.01
N VAL A 37 -3.26 18.59 12.75
CA VAL A 37 -4.58 18.44 13.39
C VAL A 37 -4.48 18.22 14.90
N VAL A 38 -3.32 17.78 15.40
CA VAL A 38 -3.19 17.29 16.78
C VAL A 38 -3.60 18.30 17.84
N ASN A 39 -3.34 19.60 17.68
CA ASN A 39 -3.78 20.59 18.67
C ASN A 39 -5.31 20.66 18.77
N GLY A 40 -5.99 20.69 17.62
CA GLY A 40 -7.45 20.65 17.54
C GLY A 40 -7.99 19.36 18.15
N THR A 41 -7.37 18.22 17.88
CA THR A 41 -7.74 16.93 18.48
C THR A 41 -7.76 17.00 20.01
N PHE A 42 -6.72 17.57 20.64
CA PHE A 42 -6.67 17.68 22.11
C PHE A 42 -7.64 18.73 22.65
N SER A 43 -7.86 19.84 21.94
CA SER A 43 -8.84 20.87 22.30
C SER A 43 -10.26 20.30 22.32
N VAL A 44 -10.71 19.73 21.20
CA VAL A 44 -12.03 19.08 21.07
C VAL A 44 -12.18 17.96 22.10
N SER A 45 -11.15 17.13 22.28
CA SER A 45 -11.21 16.05 23.28
C SER A 45 -11.36 16.55 24.72
N SER A 46 -10.75 17.69 25.05
CA SER A 46 -10.89 18.34 26.34
C SER A 46 -12.29 18.90 26.54
N ASP A 47 -12.78 19.66 25.55
CA ASP A 47 -14.04 20.41 25.65
C ASP A 47 -15.27 19.51 25.69
N TYR A 48 -15.23 18.38 24.96
CA TYR A 48 -16.30 17.39 24.95
C TYR A 48 -16.07 16.21 25.91
N GLY A 49 -15.01 16.25 26.73
CA GLY A 49 -14.72 15.22 27.73
C GLY A 49 -14.39 13.83 27.15
N LEU A 50 -13.85 13.78 25.92
CA LEU A 50 -13.59 12.53 25.20
C LEU A 50 -12.44 11.71 25.79
N PHE A 51 -11.52 12.34 26.53
CA PHE A 51 -10.42 11.62 27.19
C PHE A 51 -10.90 10.58 28.22
N GLU A 52 -12.14 10.65 28.66
CA GLU A 52 -12.76 9.68 29.58
C GLU A 52 -13.72 8.72 28.87
N ALA A 53 -13.83 8.80 27.54
CA ALA A 53 -14.83 8.07 26.74
C ALA A 53 -14.19 7.16 25.68
N GLY A 54 -14.74 5.95 25.52
CA GLY A 54 -14.33 5.00 24.50
C GLY A 54 -12.97 4.34 24.76
N GLU A 55 -12.35 3.79 23.71
CA GLU A 55 -11.06 3.08 23.80
C GLU A 55 -9.89 3.88 23.20
N PHE A 56 -10.14 4.74 22.21
CA PHE A 56 -9.10 5.48 21.50
C PHE A 56 -8.61 6.74 22.25
N PHE A 57 -9.52 7.61 22.65
CA PHE A 57 -9.18 8.90 23.27
C PHE A 57 -8.53 8.79 24.67
N PRO A 58 -8.84 7.79 25.51
CA PRO A 58 -8.12 7.59 26.77
C PRO A 58 -6.63 7.33 26.59
N GLU A 59 -6.21 6.66 25.51
CA GLU A 59 -4.79 6.47 25.21
C GLU A 59 -4.08 7.79 24.88
N LEU A 60 -4.80 8.75 24.28
CA LEU A 60 -4.26 10.09 24.00
C LEU A 60 -4.08 10.94 25.26
N LYS A 61 -4.83 10.64 26.32
CA LYS A 61 -4.78 11.38 27.60
C LYS A 61 -3.37 11.46 28.18
N ARG A 62 -2.51 10.46 27.92
CA ARG A 62 -1.10 10.44 28.37
C ARG A 62 -0.27 11.60 27.83
N PHE A 63 -0.67 12.20 26.71
CA PHE A 63 0.00 13.36 26.10
C PHE A 63 -0.61 14.70 26.51
N VAL A 64 -1.69 14.74 27.31
CA VAL A 64 -2.30 16.00 27.79
C VAL A 64 -1.29 16.92 28.49
N PRO A 65 -0.37 16.44 29.34
CA PRO A 65 0.66 17.30 29.92
C PRO A 65 1.54 17.97 28.87
N ILE A 66 1.91 17.25 27.81
CA ILE A 66 2.74 17.76 26.70
C ILE A 66 1.96 18.80 25.88
N TRP A 67 0.68 18.54 25.61
CA TRP A 67 -0.22 19.49 24.96
C TRP A 67 -0.40 20.78 25.78
N ARG A 68 -0.59 20.70 27.10
CA ARG A 68 -0.70 21.88 27.98
C ARG A 68 0.58 22.71 28.04
N LEU A 69 1.73 22.13 27.71
CA LEU A 69 3.00 22.83 27.57
C LEU A 69 3.19 23.45 26.18
N GLY A 70 2.25 23.26 25.25
CA GLY A 70 2.34 23.74 23.87
C GLY A 70 3.29 22.93 22.99
N LEU A 71 3.66 21.70 23.39
CA LEU A 71 4.71 20.90 22.74
C LEU A 71 4.18 19.70 21.94
N VAL A 72 2.86 19.54 21.82
CA VAL A 72 2.30 18.32 21.19
C VAL A 72 2.58 18.24 19.70
N ASP A 73 2.60 19.37 18.98
CA ASP A 73 2.93 19.42 17.55
C ASP A 73 4.37 18.93 17.30
N ASP A 74 5.34 19.50 18.02
CA ASP A 74 6.75 19.08 17.95
C ASP A 74 6.91 17.60 18.33
N THR A 75 6.12 17.13 19.30
CA THR A 75 6.17 15.74 19.76
C THR A 75 5.69 14.78 18.68
N VAL A 76 4.57 15.06 18.00
CA VAL A 76 4.07 14.18 16.92
C VAL A 76 4.92 14.26 15.65
N ARG A 77 5.76 15.30 15.48
CA ARG A 77 6.75 15.37 14.41
C ARG A 77 7.95 14.44 14.63
N LEU A 78 8.16 13.93 15.85
CA LEU A 78 9.22 12.95 16.12
C LEU A 78 9.00 11.69 15.26
N PRO A 79 10.05 11.12 14.63
CA PRO A 79 9.90 10.05 13.64
C PRO A 79 8.97 8.89 14.03
N PRO A 80 9.02 8.32 15.26
CA PRO A 80 8.12 7.21 15.60
C PRO A 80 6.65 7.61 15.72
N LEU A 81 6.37 8.79 16.28
CA LEU A 81 5.00 9.26 16.42
C LEU A 81 4.45 9.75 15.08
N ARG A 82 5.30 10.36 14.26
CA ARG A 82 4.95 10.76 12.89
C ARG A 82 4.55 9.56 12.05
N ALA A 83 5.36 8.49 12.06
CA ALA A 83 5.06 7.28 11.30
C ALA A 83 3.75 6.62 11.72
N LEU A 84 3.44 6.60 13.03
CA LEU A 84 2.17 6.09 13.55
C LEU A 84 0.99 7.00 13.17
N GLY A 85 1.13 8.31 13.32
CA GLY A 85 0.08 9.28 13.02
C GLY A 85 -0.28 9.33 11.53
N GLU A 86 0.73 9.42 10.66
CA GLU A 86 0.54 9.42 9.20
C GLU A 86 0.03 8.05 8.69
N GLY A 87 0.42 6.96 9.35
CA GLY A 87 0.00 5.61 9.03
C GLY A 87 -1.49 5.30 9.22
N LEU A 88 -2.16 6.08 10.09
CA LEU A 88 -3.59 6.03 10.35
C LEU A 88 -4.39 7.01 9.48
N ALA A 89 -3.75 8.07 8.99
CA ALA A 89 -4.41 9.13 8.25
C ALA A 89 -4.79 8.66 6.83
N MET A 90 -6.04 8.92 6.43
CA MET A 90 -6.48 8.73 5.05
C MET A 90 -5.95 9.87 4.18
N GLN A 91 -4.75 9.68 3.64
CA GLN A 91 -4.10 10.66 2.76
C GLN A 91 -4.24 10.27 1.29
N THR A 92 -4.03 11.25 0.41
CA THR A 92 -3.92 11.08 -1.05
C THR A 92 -2.99 9.93 -1.43
N THR A 93 -3.41 9.16 -2.44
CA THR A 93 -2.72 7.94 -2.87
C THR A 93 -2.63 7.94 -4.39
N ASN A 94 -1.43 7.68 -4.90
CA ASN A 94 -1.20 7.45 -6.32
C ASN A 94 -1.44 5.97 -6.61
N THR A 95 -2.47 5.67 -7.38
CA THR A 95 -2.78 4.29 -7.77
C THR A 95 -2.40 4.06 -9.21
N TYR A 96 -1.70 2.95 -9.47
CA TYR A 96 -1.40 2.49 -10.82
C TYR A 96 -2.00 1.11 -11.01
N ALA A 97 -2.69 0.90 -12.13
CA ALA A 97 -3.29 -0.38 -12.48
C ALA A 97 -2.94 -0.72 -13.93
N HIS A 98 -2.50 -1.95 -14.15
CA HIS A 98 -2.26 -2.52 -15.46
C HIS A 98 -3.22 -3.69 -15.66
N HIS A 99 -4.00 -3.62 -16.73
CA HIS A 99 -5.05 -4.56 -17.04
C HIS A 99 -4.67 -5.37 -18.28
N LYS A 100 -4.71 -6.70 -18.15
CA LYS A 100 -4.72 -7.67 -19.24
C LYS A 100 -6.12 -8.33 -19.30
N PRO A 101 -6.58 -8.85 -20.44
CA PRO A 101 -7.85 -9.59 -20.52
C PRO A 101 -8.02 -10.69 -19.47
N SER A 102 -6.92 -11.32 -19.06
CA SER A 102 -6.89 -12.44 -18.12
C SER A 102 -6.51 -12.07 -16.68
N GLY A 103 -6.31 -10.78 -16.38
CA GLY A 103 -5.99 -10.34 -15.02
C GLY A 103 -5.57 -8.88 -14.90
N MET A 104 -5.34 -8.44 -13.67
CA MET A 104 -4.97 -7.06 -13.36
C MET A 104 -3.97 -7.01 -12.22
N LEU A 105 -2.95 -6.17 -12.35
CA LEU A 105 -2.02 -5.83 -11.28
C LEU A 105 -2.24 -4.37 -10.91
N SER A 106 -2.44 -4.11 -9.62
CA SER A 106 -2.66 -2.74 -9.12
C SER A 106 -1.89 -2.49 -7.85
N VAL A 107 -1.34 -1.29 -7.73
CA VAL A 107 -0.55 -0.84 -6.57
C VAL A 107 -0.96 0.57 -6.11
N ALA A 108 -0.78 0.82 -4.83
CA ALA A 108 -0.59 2.15 -4.26
C ALA A 108 0.92 2.47 -4.30
N GLN A 109 1.31 3.33 -5.22
CA GLN A 109 2.70 3.74 -5.46
C GLN A 109 3.28 4.47 -4.24
N ASP A 110 4.43 4.00 -3.75
CA ASP A 110 5.24 4.61 -2.66
C ASP A 110 4.43 5.14 -1.46
N LYS A 111 3.35 4.42 -1.09
CA LYS A 111 2.43 4.87 -0.05
C LYS A 111 2.90 4.46 1.34
N LEU A 112 3.18 5.45 2.19
CA LEU A 112 3.49 5.25 3.63
C LEU A 112 4.68 4.32 3.89
N ALA A 113 5.66 4.26 2.96
CA ALA A 113 6.81 3.36 3.02
C ALA A 113 7.38 3.20 4.43
N GLY A 114 7.30 1.97 4.97
CA GLY A 114 7.86 1.56 6.25
C GLY A 114 7.09 2.01 7.49
N SER A 115 6.10 2.91 7.34
CA SER A 115 5.25 3.34 8.45
C SER A 115 4.25 2.24 8.82
N PRO A 116 3.93 2.04 10.12
CA PRO A 116 2.79 1.20 10.50
C PRO A 116 1.53 1.69 9.80
N SER A 117 0.65 0.78 9.40
CA SER A 117 -0.55 1.15 8.66
C SER A 117 -1.68 0.21 9.04
N SER A 118 -2.89 0.73 9.17
CA SER A 118 -4.08 -0.02 9.57
C SER A 118 -5.05 -0.13 8.40
N GLN A 119 -5.69 -1.28 8.22
CA GLN A 119 -6.77 -1.49 7.22
C GLN A 119 -6.37 -1.22 5.77
N HIS A 120 -5.12 -1.52 5.40
CA HIS A 120 -4.62 -1.28 4.03
C HIS A 120 -4.12 -2.56 3.38
N VAL A 121 -4.50 -2.74 2.11
CA VAL A 121 -3.84 -3.65 1.17
C VAL A 121 -3.24 -2.76 0.08
N MET A 122 -1.92 -2.68 0.02
CA MET A 122 -1.23 -1.70 -0.82
C MET A 122 -1.04 -2.16 -2.27
N TRP A 123 -1.30 -3.42 -2.57
CA TRP A 123 -1.28 -3.94 -3.93
C TRP A 123 -2.08 -5.23 -4.05
N SER A 124 -2.45 -5.58 -5.27
CA SER A 124 -3.02 -6.89 -5.56
C SER A 124 -2.83 -7.28 -7.03
N ALA A 125 -2.62 -8.58 -7.27
CA ALA A 125 -2.81 -9.21 -8.56
C ALA A 125 -4.12 -10.00 -8.54
N VAL A 126 -5.00 -9.78 -9.51
CA VAL A 126 -6.29 -10.47 -9.64
C VAL A 126 -6.34 -11.18 -10.98
N LEU A 127 -6.57 -12.48 -11.01
CA LEU A 127 -6.71 -13.25 -12.26
C LEU A 127 -8.17 -13.63 -12.55
N ASP A 128 -8.97 -13.90 -11.51
CA ASP A 128 -10.36 -14.32 -11.61
C ASP A 128 -11.07 -14.11 -10.27
N GLU A 129 -12.38 -14.38 -10.22
CA GLU A 129 -13.16 -14.36 -8.99
C GLU A 129 -12.52 -15.27 -7.91
N GLY A 130 -12.17 -14.66 -6.78
CA GLY A 130 -11.57 -15.38 -5.65
C GLY A 130 -10.08 -15.72 -5.82
N ILE A 131 -9.41 -15.22 -6.87
CA ILE A 131 -7.96 -15.31 -7.05
C ILE A 131 -7.37 -13.91 -6.98
N THR A 132 -7.15 -13.46 -5.75
CA THR A 132 -6.44 -12.22 -5.44
C THR A 132 -5.17 -12.60 -4.71
N VAL A 133 -4.02 -12.13 -5.19
CA VAL A 133 -2.72 -12.30 -4.54
C VAL A 133 -2.22 -10.96 -4.07
N TYR A 134 -1.80 -10.88 -2.82
CA TYR A 134 -1.23 -9.68 -2.21
C TYR A 134 -0.36 -10.09 -1.02
N THR A 135 0.49 -9.18 -0.56
CA THR A 135 1.29 -9.39 0.65
C THR A 135 0.98 -8.38 1.72
N THR A 136 1.22 -8.77 2.98
CA THR A 136 1.19 -7.84 4.12
C THR A 136 2.33 -8.09 5.10
N HIS A 137 2.50 -7.17 6.04
CA HIS A 137 3.34 -7.31 7.23
C HIS A 137 2.45 -7.16 8.48
N PRO A 138 2.01 -8.26 9.11
CA PRO A 138 1.04 -8.21 10.19
C PRO A 138 1.65 -7.68 11.49
N LEU A 139 0.84 -6.96 12.27
CA LEU A 139 1.18 -6.63 13.66
C LEU A 139 0.43 -7.54 14.64
N THR A 140 -0.78 -7.97 14.32
CA THR A 140 -1.59 -8.81 15.21
C THR A 140 -2.20 -9.98 14.43
N ASN A 141 -2.86 -10.88 15.16
CA ASN A 141 -3.59 -12.01 14.57
C ASN A 141 -5.09 -11.70 14.37
N SER A 142 -5.52 -10.45 14.53
CA SER A 142 -6.92 -10.09 14.28
C SER A 142 -7.20 -9.93 12.80
N ASP A 143 -8.45 -10.06 12.40
CA ASP A 143 -8.90 -9.76 11.02
C ASP A 143 -9.30 -8.28 10.84
N TYR A 144 -8.86 -7.42 11.76
CA TYR A 144 -9.25 -6.02 11.84
C TYR A 144 -8.04 -5.13 12.12
N SER A 145 -8.12 -3.87 11.67
CA SER A 145 -7.13 -2.81 11.91
C SER A 145 -5.70 -3.23 11.53
N PHE A 146 -4.79 -3.32 12.51
CA PHE A 146 -3.42 -3.79 12.38
C PHE A 146 -3.33 -5.34 12.32
N GLY A 147 -4.25 -5.94 11.59
CA GLY A 147 -4.54 -7.36 11.57
C GLY A 147 -3.58 -8.22 10.75
N TYR A 148 -3.95 -9.49 10.59
CA TYR A 148 -3.15 -10.53 9.95
C TYR A 148 -3.06 -10.27 8.43
N PHE A 149 -4.19 -10.20 7.72
CA PHE A 149 -4.24 -9.85 6.29
C PHE A 149 -4.68 -8.42 6.00
N THR A 150 -4.96 -7.61 7.02
CA THR A 150 -5.21 -6.17 6.86
C THR A 150 -3.96 -5.31 7.07
N GLY A 151 -2.80 -5.98 7.20
CA GLY A 151 -1.50 -5.37 7.49
C GLY A 151 -1.45 -4.74 8.88
N GLY A 152 -0.26 -4.36 9.33
CA GLY A 152 -0.17 -3.62 10.58
C GLY A 152 1.21 -3.08 10.94
N SER A 153 2.25 -3.88 10.77
CA SER A 153 3.58 -3.55 11.27
C SER A 153 4.30 -2.53 10.40
N SER A 154 4.14 -2.62 9.07
CA SER A 154 4.60 -1.59 8.14
C SER A 154 3.96 -1.74 6.75
N ALA A 155 3.64 -0.61 6.11
CA ALA A 155 3.41 -0.59 4.67
C ALA A 155 4.72 -0.84 3.90
N PRO A 156 4.69 -1.57 2.78
CA PRO A 156 5.83 -1.67 1.87
C PRO A 156 6.03 -0.36 1.09
N ARG A 157 7.25 -0.18 0.58
CA ARG A 157 7.50 0.73 -0.54
C ARG A 157 7.27 -0.04 -1.84
N ILE A 158 6.38 0.45 -2.70
CA ILE A 158 5.99 -0.26 -3.92
C ILE A 158 6.21 0.62 -5.15
N ALA A 159 6.73 0.00 -6.20
CA ALA A 159 6.75 0.57 -7.54
C ALA A 159 6.29 -0.47 -8.56
N GLN A 160 5.36 -0.10 -9.44
CA GLN A 160 4.91 -0.92 -10.55
C GLN A 160 5.29 -0.27 -11.89
N HIS A 161 5.63 -1.10 -12.86
CA HIS A 161 5.67 -0.73 -14.26
C HIS A 161 5.03 -1.86 -15.07
N ASN A 162 3.97 -1.53 -15.82
CA ASN A 162 3.16 -2.51 -16.55
C ASN A 162 2.75 -3.70 -15.66
N ASP A 163 3.17 -4.90 -16.02
CA ASP A 163 2.84 -6.17 -15.42
C ASP A 163 3.75 -6.60 -14.28
N VAL A 164 4.72 -5.77 -13.87
CA VAL A 164 5.68 -6.07 -12.80
C VAL A 164 5.58 -5.05 -11.66
N ALA A 165 5.49 -5.54 -10.42
CA ALA A 165 5.57 -4.75 -9.20
C ALA A 165 6.73 -5.21 -8.28
N LEU A 166 7.55 -4.24 -7.87
CA LEU A 166 8.60 -4.40 -6.85
C LEU A 166 8.06 -3.92 -5.50
N ILE A 167 8.05 -4.80 -4.50
CA ILE A 167 7.41 -4.58 -3.20
C ILE A 167 8.44 -4.76 -2.08
N LEU A 168 8.94 -3.65 -1.54
CA LEU A 168 9.98 -3.63 -0.51
C LEU A 168 9.40 -3.41 0.88
N TYR A 169 9.55 -4.39 1.76
CA TYR A 169 9.28 -4.22 3.18
C TYR A 169 10.57 -3.80 3.91
N ASN A 170 10.53 -2.63 4.55
CA ASN A 170 11.57 -2.16 5.47
C ASN A 170 10.92 -1.29 6.57
N PRO A 171 10.58 -1.87 7.74
CA PRO A 171 9.83 -1.16 8.77
C PRO A 171 10.64 -0.02 9.40
N LYS A 172 10.04 1.18 9.47
CA LYS A 172 10.59 2.34 10.21
C LYS A 172 10.61 2.10 11.72
N LEU A 173 9.67 1.28 12.20
CA LEU A 173 9.55 0.92 13.62
C LEU A 173 9.70 -0.59 13.80
N PRO A 174 10.92 -1.13 13.64
CA PRO A 174 11.13 -2.58 13.68
C PRO A 174 10.76 -3.19 15.03
N TRP A 175 10.81 -2.40 16.11
CA TRP A 175 10.43 -2.84 17.45
C TRP A 175 8.91 -3.07 17.62
N LEU A 176 8.04 -2.49 16.78
CA LEU A 176 6.59 -2.79 16.85
C LEU A 176 6.34 -4.28 16.63
N SER A 177 7.07 -4.89 15.71
CA SER A 177 6.97 -6.33 15.47
C SER A 177 7.33 -7.19 16.70
N LEU A 178 8.14 -6.68 17.63
CA LEU A 178 8.48 -7.41 18.86
C LEU A 178 7.31 -7.48 19.84
N LEU A 179 6.29 -6.64 19.67
CA LEU A 179 5.09 -6.64 20.49
C LEU A 179 4.14 -7.78 20.15
N SER A 180 4.42 -8.53 19.07
CA SER A 180 3.55 -9.57 18.56
C SER A 180 4.28 -10.87 18.30
N LYS A 181 3.61 -11.98 18.64
CA LYS A 181 4.15 -13.33 18.46
C LYS A 181 4.31 -13.74 16.99
N ASN A 182 3.63 -13.04 16.07
CA ASN A 182 3.59 -13.38 14.64
C ASN A 182 4.17 -12.29 13.73
N ALA A 183 4.76 -11.23 14.27
CA ALA A 183 5.19 -10.10 13.45
C ALA A 183 6.63 -10.22 12.92
N SER A 184 7.32 -11.35 13.13
CA SER A 184 8.64 -11.61 12.52
C SER A 184 8.54 -12.18 11.10
N MET A 185 7.61 -11.68 10.29
CA MET A 185 7.35 -12.19 8.94
C MET A 185 6.67 -11.16 8.05
N THR A 186 6.84 -11.34 6.74
CA THR A 186 5.88 -10.87 5.74
C THR A 186 5.22 -12.11 5.14
N HIS A 187 4.02 -11.98 4.60
CA HIS A 187 3.33 -13.13 4.03
C HIS A 187 2.47 -12.72 2.84
N ALA A 188 2.17 -13.69 1.98
CA ALA A 188 1.30 -13.52 0.85
C ALA A 188 0.01 -14.32 1.04
N PHE A 189 -1.13 -13.70 0.77
CA PHE A 189 -2.33 -14.48 0.46
C PHE A 189 -2.17 -15.02 -0.96
N PHE A 190 -2.12 -16.34 -1.10
CA PHE A 190 -1.91 -17.03 -2.36
C PHE A 190 -2.81 -18.28 -2.38
N PRO A 191 -4.05 -18.18 -2.88
CA PRO A 191 -5.07 -19.22 -2.71
C PRO A 191 -4.80 -20.42 -3.64
N ARG A 192 -3.85 -21.30 -3.27
CA ARG A 192 -3.41 -22.47 -4.06
C ARG A 192 -4.58 -23.33 -4.56
N ASP A 193 -5.63 -23.43 -3.78
CA ASP A 193 -6.84 -24.20 -4.05
C ASP A 193 -7.74 -23.62 -5.15
N ARG A 194 -7.51 -22.37 -5.57
CA ARG A 194 -8.30 -21.66 -6.59
C ARG A 194 -7.65 -21.61 -7.96
N PHE A 195 -6.32 -21.76 -8.00
CA PHE A 195 -5.57 -21.90 -9.24
C PHE A 195 -5.83 -23.25 -9.90
N ASP A 196 -5.74 -23.30 -11.22
CA ASP A 196 -5.80 -24.56 -11.97
C ASP A 196 -4.47 -25.32 -11.84
N GLU A 197 -3.37 -24.59 -11.64
CA GLU A 197 -2.02 -25.13 -11.51
C GLU A 197 -1.15 -24.20 -10.66
N VAL A 198 -0.32 -24.77 -9.77
CA VAL A 198 0.61 -24.03 -8.91
C VAL A 198 1.94 -24.75 -8.88
N GLU A 199 3.01 -24.00 -9.11
CA GLU A 199 4.38 -24.53 -9.12
C GLU A 199 5.29 -23.67 -8.24
N LYS A 200 6.26 -24.29 -7.56
CA LYS A 200 7.30 -23.58 -6.83
C LYS A 200 8.66 -23.93 -7.42
N LYS A 201 9.41 -22.92 -7.88
CA LYS A 201 10.77 -23.08 -8.42
C LYS A 201 11.71 -22.08 -7.74
N GLY A 202 12.62 -22.59 -6.91
CA GLY A 202 13.49 -21.73 -6.09
C GLY A 202 12.66 -20.82 -5.17
N ASN A 203 12.82 -19.52 -5.35
CA ASN A 203 12.14 -18.46 -4.61
C ASN A 203 10.83 -17.98 -5.26
N TRP A 204 10.49 -18.51 -6.43
CA TRP A 204 9.28 -18.18 -7.17
C TRP A 204 8.14 -19.15 -6.88
N TYR A 205 6.94 -18.60 -6.77
CA TYR A 205 5.66 -19.30 -6.79
C TYR A 205 4.91 -18.86 -8.03
N PHE A 206 4.50 -19.83 -8.84
CA PHE A 206 3.75 -19.61 -10.05
C PHE A 206 2.33 -20.11 -9.87
N GLY A 207 1.36 -19.38 -10.39
CA GLY A 207 -0.03 -19.79 -10.42
C GLY A 207 -0.64 -19.53 -11.79
N ARG A 208 -1.45 -20.47 -12.27
CA ARG A 208 -2.27 -20.28 -13.48
C ARG A 208 -3.75 -20.38 -13.14
N LYS A 209 -4.53 -19.48 -13.72
CA LYS A 209 -5.97 -19.60 -13.84
C LYS A 209 -6.38 -19.36 -15.28
N THR A 210 -7.07 -20.33 -15.89
CA THR A 210 -7.47 -20.28 -17.30
C THR A 210 -6.28 -19.89 -18.19
N ASP A 211 -6.32 -18.69 -18.78
CA ASP A 211 -5.30 -18.12 -19.65
C ASP A 211 -4.46 -17.01 -18.95
N GLY A 212 -4.68 -16.74 -17.67
CA GLY A 212 -3.93 -15.78 -16.85
C GLY A 212 -2.91 -16.42 -15.92
N TYR A 213 -1.76 -15.76 -15.77
CA TYR A 213 -0.60 -16.25 -15.01
C TYR A 213 -0.16 -15.24 -13.95
N ILE A 214 0.45 -15.75 -12.87
CA ILE A 214 1.15 -14.95 -11.89
C ILE A 214 2.46 -15.62 -11.48
N ALA A 215 3.52 -14.84 -11.35
CA ALA A 215 4.76 -15.19 -10.68
C ALA A 215 4.94 -14.31 -9.44
N LEU A 216 5.18 -14.93 -8.29
CA LEU A 216 5.42 -14.26 -7.02
C LEU A 216 6.78 -14.70 -6.45
N TYR A 217 7.70 -13.77 -6.35
CA TYR A 217 9.03 -13.96 -5.75
C TYR A 217 9.06 -13.49 -4.30
N SER A 218 9.84 -14.17 -3.46
CA SER A 218 10.32 -13.63 -2.18
C SER A 218 11.82 -13.82 -2.07
N ASN A 219 12.55 -12.77 -1.69
CA ASN A 219 13.99 -12.91 -1.40
C ASN A 219 14.23 -13.82 -0.18
N ASN A 220 13.38 -13.70 0.83
CA ASN A 220 13.48 -14.52 2.02
C ASN A 220 12.96 -15.93 1.80
N ASN A 221 13.45 -16.86 2.62
CA ASN A 221 12.96 -18.23 2.65
C ASN A 221 11.46 -18.27 2.99
N THR A 222 10.72 -19.02 2.17
CA THR A 222 9.27 -19.13 2.25
C THR A 222 8.77 -20.56 2.37
N SER A 223 7.59 -20.72 2.93
CA SER A 223 6.83 -21.96 2.91
C SER A 223 5.33 -21.68 2.86
N PHE A 224 4.56 -22.56 2.23
CA PHE A 224 3.11 -22.57 2.42
C PHE A 224 2.79 -22.81 3.89
N ASN A 225 1.86 -22.05 4.44
CA ASN A 225 1.20 -22.42 5.69
C ASN A 225 0.27 -23.60 5.39
N GLU A 226 0.40 -24.69 6.14
CA GLU A 226 -0.41 -25.90 5.96
C GLU A 226 -1.39 -26.13 7.12
N THR A 227 -1.59 -25.11 7.98
CA THR A 227 -2.43 -25.21 9.18
C THR A 227 -3.32 -23.98 9.38
N GLY A 228 -4.39 -24.14 10.17
CA GLY A 228 -5.33 -23.05 10.47
C GLY A 228 -6.19 -22.67 9.27
N ASP A 229 -6.87 -21.53 9.38
CA ASP A 229 -7.88 -21.11 8.40
C ASP A 229 -7.27 -20.78 7.02
N TYR A 230 -5.99 -20.42 6.97
CA TYR A 230 -5.27 -20.11 5.73
C TYR A 230 -4.39 -21.26 5.23
N ALA A 231 -4.59 -22.49 5.73
CA ALA A 231 -3.89 -23.68 5.25
C ALA A 231 -4.00 -23.82 3.73
N GLY A 232 -2.85 -23.97 3.08
CA GLY A 232 -2.71 -24.03 1.63
C GLY A 232 -2.98 -22.72 0.88
N ARG A 233 -3.30 -21.62 1.56
CA ARG A 233 -3.69 -20.34 0.95
C ARG A 233 -2.78 -19.17 1.31
N GLU A 234 -1.71 -19.45 2.03
CA GLU A 234 -0.79 -18.46 2.55
C GLU A 234 0.65 -18.92 2.33
N ILE A 235 1.50 -18.00 1.88
CA ILE A 235 2.95 -18.18 1.81
C ILE A 235 3.58 -17.29 2.87
N ILE A 236 4.28 -17.88 3.83
CA ILE A 236 4.95 -17.15 4.91
C ILE A 236 6.42 -16.95 4.53
N ALA A 237 6.90 -15.70 4.52
CA ALA A 237 8.31 -15.33 4.39
C ALA A 237 8.85 -14.86 5.74
N LYS A 238 9.88 -15.54 6.25
CA LYS A 238 10.47 -15.19 7.55
C LYS A 238 11.20 -13.85 7.48
N GLY A 239 11.09 -13.04 8.53
CA GLY A 239 11.78 -11.75 8.67
C GLY A 239 10.92 -10.54 8.32
N ASN A 240 11.30 -9.39 8.88
CA ASN A 240 10.55 -8.13 8.79
C ASN A 240 10.88 -7.31 7.55
N LYS A 241 12.03 -7.61 6.96
CA LYS A 241 12.52 -7.01 5.73
C LYS A 241 12.45 -8.05 4.64
N ASN A 242 11.87 -7.73 3.51
CA ASN A 242 11.79 -8.65 2.39
C ASN A 242 11.59 -7.87 1.09
N LEU A 243 12.06 -8.46 0.00
CA LEU A 243 11.64 -8.11 -1.34
C LEU A 243 10.60 -9.14 -1.79
N TRP A 244 9.42 -8.66 -2.16
CA TRP A 244 8.50 -9.40 -3.02
C TRP A 244 8.51 -8.82 -4.42
N ILE A 245 8.44 -9.68 -5.44
CA ILE A 245 8.17 -9.26 -6.83
C ILE A 245 6.91 -9.97 -7.27
N ALA A 246 5.97 -9.24 -7.85
CA ALA A 246 4.80 -9.80 -8.49
C ALA A 246 4.85 -9.48 -9.98
N GLU A 247 4.71 -10.50 -10.81
CA GLU A 247 4.58 -10.36 -12.26
C GLU A 247 3.34 -11.10 -12.73
N ILE A 248 2.50 -10.43 -13.52
CA ILE A 248 1.34 -11.06 -14.16
C ILE A 248 1.64 -11.33 -15.62
N GLY A 249 1.11 -12.42 -16.16
CA GLY A 249 1.26 -12.79 -17.56
C GLY A 249 -0.03 -13.35 -18.12
N GLU A 250 -0.05 -13.61 -19.41
CA GLU A 250 -1.18 -14.23 -20.06
C GLU A 250 -0.80 -15.06 -21.28
N LYS A 251 -1.69 -15.98 -21.65
CA LYS A 251 -1.42 -16.92 -22.73
C LYS A 251 -1.20 -16.28 -24.10
N GLU A 252 -1.89 -15.17 -24.38
CA GLU A 252 -1.77 -14.48 -25.67
C GLU A 252 -0.37 -13.90 -25.88
N GLU A 253 0.24 -13.36 -24.82
CA GLU A 253 1.55 -12.71 -24.86
C GLU A 253 2.70 -13.65 -24.49
N ASP A 254 2.50 -14.51 -23.48
CA ASP A 254 3.54 -15.38 -22.90
C ASP A 254 3.52 -16.82 -23.43
N GLY A 255 2.47 -17.22 -24.16
CA GLY A 255 2.30 -18.59 -24.61
C GLY A 255 1.82 -19.53 -23.50
N SER A 256 2.38 -20.74 -23.40
CA SER A 256 1.93 -21.69 -22.37
C SER A 256 2.39 -21.27 -20.97
N PHE A 257 1.78 -21.86 -19.93
CA PHE A 257 2.22 -21.62 -18.55
C PHE A 257 3.69 -21.97 -18.33
N GLU A 258 4.16 -23.05 -18.98
CA GLU A 258 5.56 -23.45 -18.93
C GLU A 258 6.45 -22.40 -19.60
N ASP A 259 6.03 -21.83 -20.73
CA ASP A 259 6.79 -20.78 -21.42
C ASP A 259 6.92 -19.53 -20.54
N PHE A 260 5.82 -19.10 -19.89
CA PHE A 260 5.84 -18.02 -18.90
C PHE A 260 6.81 -18.31 -17.74
N MET A 261 6.72 -19.50 -17.13
CA MET A 261 7.62 -19.88 -16.04
C MET A 261 9.09 -19.88 -16.48
N GLN A 262 9.39 -20.43 -17.66
CA GLN A 262 10.75 -20.46 -18.19
C GLN A 262 11.28 -19.06 -18.50
N ARG A 263 10.43 -18.15 -18.99
CA ARG A 263 10.77 -16.74 -19.22
C ARG A 263 11.16 -16.05 -17.91
N VAL A 264 10.29 -16.10 -16.91
CA VAL A 264 10.54 -15.48 -15.59
C VAL A 264 11.77 -16.09 -14.90
N LEU A 265 11.99 -17.41 -15.02
CA LEU A 265 13.15 -18.07 -14.41
C LEU A 265 14.49 -17.72 -15.07
N GLN A 266 14.48 -17.21 -16.31
CA GLN A 266 15.67 -16.72 -16.99
C GLN A 266 16.04 -15.29 -16.58
N GLN A 267 15.08 -14.54 -16.04
CA GLN A 267 15.29 -13.18 -15.56
C GLN A 267 16.06 -13.18 -14.24
N ASN A 268 17.06 -12.29 -14.15
CA ASN A 268 17.91 -12.20 -12.97
C ASN A 268 17.29 -11.26 -11.93
N VAL A 269 17.34 -11.67 -10.66
CA VAL A 269 16.93 -10.85 -9.51
C VAL A 269 18.16 -10.58 -8.65
N ILE A 270 18.50 -9.31 -8.46
CA ILE A 270 19.51 -8.85 -7.52
C ILE A 270 18.80 -8.11 -6.40
N TYR A 271 19.08 -8.48 -5.15
CA TYR A 271 18.64 -7.75 -3.98
C TYR A 271 19.81 -7.55 -3.02
N ASP A 272 20.10 -6.30 -2.67
CA ASP A 272 21.14 -5.91 -1.73
C ASP A 272 20.54 -5.07 -0.60
N GLU A 273 20.24 -5.73 0.52
CA GLU A 273 19.73 -5.07 1.72
C GLU A 273 20.69 -4.00 2.26
N GLN A 274 22.01 -4.21 2.15
CA GLN A 274 23.02 -3.31 2.71
C GLN A 274 23.19 -2.06 1.86
N ASN A 275 23.04 -2.20 0.54
CA ASN A 275 23.04 -1.09 -0.40
C ASN A 275 21.63 -0.50 -0.55
N ASN A 276 21.10 0.06 0.54
CA ASN A 276 19.82 0.77 0.55
C ASN A 276 18.63 -0.07 0.04
N HIS A 277 18.62 -1.38 0.29
CA HIS A 277 17.61 -2.29 -0.25
C HIS A 277 17.50 -2.23 -1.78
N LEU A 278 18.63 -2.09 -2.49
CA LEU A 278 18.66 -2.06 -3.95
C LEU A 278 18.06 -3.36 -4.52
N VAL A 279 17.19 -3.20 -5.50
CA VAL A 279 16.59 -4.24 -6.32
C VAL A 279 16.95 -3.97 -7.75
N ILE A 280 17.41 -4.99 -8.47
CA ILE A 280 17.48 -4.99 -9.92
C ILE A 280 16.75 -6.24 -10.39
N TYR A 281 15.72 -6.07 -11.19
CA TYR A 281 14.99 -7.16 -11.82
C TYR A 281 15.02 -6.98 -13.33
N GLU A 282 15.59 -7.95 -14.05
CA GLU A 282 15.59 -7.95 -15.50
C GLU A 282 14.18 -8.27 -16.01
N THR A 283 13.66 -7.48 -16.95
CA THR A 283 12.32 -7.68 -17.54
C THR A 283 12.40 -7.56 -19.06
N ASP A 284 11.29 -7.85 -19.76
CA ASP A 284 11.23 -7.77 -21.22
C ASP A 284 11.33 -6.33 -21.77
N PHE A 285 11.09 -5.33 -20.93
CA PHE A 285 11.27 -3.91 -21.26
C PHE A 285 12.58 -3.32 -20.68
N GLY A 286 13.48 -4.17 -20.18
CA GLY A 286 14.79 -3.81 -19.63
C GLY A 286 14.85 -3.88 -18.09
N PRO A 287 16.01 -3.61 -17.48
CA PRO A 287 16.17 -3.71 -16.04
C PRO A 287 15.30 -2.69 -15.31
N MET A 288 14.53 -3.17 -14.33
CA MET A 288 13.87 -2.34 -13.33
C MET A 288 14.79 -2.19 -12.11
N GLU A 289 15.21 -0.97 -11.83
CA GLU A 289 16.03 -0.66 -10.65
C GLU A 289 15.22 0.17 -9.66
N PHE A 290 15.20 -0.27 -8.40
CA PHE A 290 14.50 0.40 -7.32
C PHE A 290 15.23 0.20 -6.00
N SER A 291 15.04 1.08 -5.02
CA SER A 291 15.67 0.93 -3.70
C SER A 291 14.78 1.50 -2.61
N TRP A 292 15.27 1.68 -1.39
CA TRP A 292 14.47 2.29 -0.33
C TRP A 292 14.30 3.80 -0.48
N GLU A 293 15.30 4.51 -0.99
CA GLU A 293 15.29 5.99 -1.08
C GLU A 293 15.34 6.51 -2.52
N ASN A 294 15.86 5.74 -3.48
CA ASN A 294 15.97 6.20 -4.87
C ASN A 294 14.70 5.89 -5.67
N GLU A 295 14.45 6.66 -6.73
CA GLU A 295 13.33 6.47 -7.65
C GLU A 295 13.37 5.12 -8.39
N LEU A 296 12.24 4.75 -9.01
CA LEU A 296 12.20 3.64 -9.95
C LEU A 296 12.85 4.08 -11.26
N THR A 297 13.73 3.27 -11.82
CA THR A 297 14.16 3.40 -13.21
C THR A 297 13.83 2.14 -14.00
N VAL A 298 13.49 2.31 -15.27
CA VAL A 298 13.21 1.22 -16.21
C VAL A 298 14.11 1.42 -17.42
N ASN A 299 15.01 0.48 -17.67
CA ASN A 299 16.03 0.59 -18.71
C ASN A 299 16.81 1.94 -18.62
N GLY A 300 17.17 2.34 -17.40
CA GLY A 300 17.85 3.60 -17.11
C GLY A 300 16.99 4.87 -17.22
N THR A 301 15.70 4.76 -17.53
CA THR A 301 14.77 5.89 -17.59
C THR A 301 14.02 6.03 -16.26
N PRO A 302 14.11 7.18 -15.57
CA PRO A 302 13.33 7.44 -14.37
C PRO A 302 11.82 7.38 -14.61
N MET A 303 11.09 6.74 -13.70
CA MET A 303 9.64 6.65 -13.70
C MET A 303 9.07 7.41 -12.50
N SER A 304 8.16 8.34 -12.76
CA SER A 304 7.45 9.04 -11.67
C SER A 304 6.55 8.06 -10.92
N LEU A 305 6.57 8.13 -9.59
CA LEU A 305 5.65 7.41 -8.70
C LEU A 305 4.64 8.37 -8.03
N GLU A 306 4.66 9.64 -8.44
CA GLU A 306 3.87 10.72 -7.88
C GLU A 306 3.33 11.66 -8.96
N ASN A 307 2.46 12.58 -8.54
CA ASN A 307 1.90 13.63 -9.39
C ASN A 307 1.11 13.10 -10.60
N TYR A 308 0.40 11.98 -10.42
CA TYR A 308 -0.52 11.49 -11.43
C TYR A 308 -1.72 12.45 -11.58
N PRO A 309 -2.30 12.55 -12.79
CA PRO A 309 -3.62 13.16 -12.96
C PRO A 309 -4.69 12.41 -12.16
N ARG A 310 -5.87 13.00 -12.00
CA ARG A 310 -6.98 12.34 -11.30
C ARG A 310 -7.39 11.04 -11.99
N TYR A 311 -7.43 11.07 -13.32
CA TYR A 311 -7.59 9.89 -14.16
C TYR A 311 -6.68 9.99 -15.37
N ASP A 312 -6.00 8.89 -15.68
CA ASP A 312 -5.32 8.69 -16.96
C ASP A 312 -5.57 7.25 -17.41
N ASN A 313 -6.61 7.08 -18.22
CA ASN A 313 -6.99 5.79 -18.78
C ASN A 313 -7.67 6.02 -20.15
N PRO A 314 -7.90 4.94 -20.95
CA PRO A 314 -8.47 5.07 -22.30
C PRO A 314 -9.84 5.74 -22.39
N PHE A 315 -10.57 5.87 -21.29
CA PHE A 315 -11.92 6.44 -21.25
C PHE A 315 -11.97 7.85 -20.65
N VAL A 316 -11.02 8.18 -19.77
CA VAL A 316 -10.99 9.45 -19.04
C VAL A 316 -9.54 9.92 -18.90
N GLN A 317 -9.29 11.15 -19.34
CA GLN A 317 -8.09 11.90 -18.99
C GLN A 317 -8.50 13.19 -18.29
N GLN A 318 -8.11 13.33 -17.03
CA GLN A 318 -8.55 14.44 -16.21
C GLN A 318 -7.43 14.87 -15.25
N PRO A 319 -6.95 16.12 -15.32
CA PRO A 319 -6.01 16.63 -14.33
C PRO A 319 -6.67 16.70 -12.95
N TRP A 320 -5.84 16.83 -11.92
CA TRP A 320 -6.33 16.97 -10.57
C TRP A 320 -7.00 18.35 -10.40
N GLY A 321 -8.22 18.39 -9.84
CA GLY A 321 -8.94 19.64 -9.52
C GLY A 321 -10.13 19.96 -10.40
N ASP A 322 -10.21 19.37 -11.58
CA ASP A 322 -11.36 19.52 -12.43
C ASP A 322 -12.58 18.84 -11.81
N THR A 323 -13.72 19.53 -11.87
CA THR A 323 -15.01 19.05 -11.34
C THR A 323 -15.80 18.25 -12.36
N ASP A 324 -15.51 18.43 -13.64
CA ASP A 324 -16.24 17.80 -14.73
C ASP A 324 -15.46 16.60 -15.25
N ILE A 325 -16.06 15.41 -15.21
CA ILE A 325 -15.47 14.19 -15.72
C ILE A 325 -16.06 13.91 -17.11
N LEU A 326 -15.28 14.16 -18.16
CA LEU A 326 -15.62 13.74 -19.51
C LEU A 326 -15.22 12.27 -19.73
N ILE A 327 -16.20 11.43 -20.05
CA ILE A 327 -16.02 10.02 -20.35
C ILE A 327 -16.24 9.81 -21.85
N THR A 328 -15.23 9.25 -22.53
CA THR A 328 -15.29 8.95 -23.96
C THR A 328 -15.17 7.45 -24.21
N VAL A 329 -16.19 6.86 -24.84
CA VAL A 329 -16.21 5.43 -25.20
C VAL A 329 -16.64 5.28 -26.66
N ASN A 330 -15.76 4.74 -27.51
CA ASN A 330 -16.04 4.51 -28.94
C ASN A 330 -16.61 5.74 -29.68
N GLY A 331 -16.12 6.94 -29.33
CA GLY A 331 -16.58 8.22 -29.90
C GLY A 331 -17.91 8.75 -29.34
N THR A 332 -18.48 8.08 -28.33
CA THR A 332 -19.61 8.61 -27.54
C THR A 332 -19.08 9.29 -26.30
N GLU A 333 -19.57 10.50 -26.03
CA GLU A 333 -19.16 11.31 -24.89
C GLU A 333 -20.30 11.42 -23.86
N SER A 334 -19.93 11.40 -22.59
CA SER A 334 -20.83 11.74 -21.48
C SER A 334 -20.05 12.49 -20.42
N THR A 335 -20.61 13.59 -19.93
CA THR A 335 -20.02 14.37 -18.85
C THR A 335 -20.73 14.09 -17.53
N ILE A 336 -19.96 13.86 -16.47
CA ILE A 336 -20.45 13.89 -15.09
C ILE A 336 -19.97 15.21 -14.48
N GLU A 337 -20.91 16.12 -14.23
CA GLU A 337 -20.66 17.41 -13.59
C GLU A 337 -20.86 17.25 -12.09
N PHE A 338 -19.81 17.53 -11.30
CA PHE A 338 -19.94 17.60 -9.84
C PHE A 338 -20.13 19.06 -9.43
N GLU A 339 -21.36 19.42 -9.07
CA GLU A 339 -21.61 20.69 -8.38
C GLU A 339 -21.02 20.58 -6.97
N LEU A 340 -20.02 21.42 -6.68
CA LEU A 340 -19.63 21.69 -5.30
C LEU A 340 -20.68 22.63 -4.74
N GLU A 341 -21.59 22.13 -3.89
CA GLU A 341 -22.48 23.01 -3.13
C GLU A 341 -21.60 23.97 -2.29
N GLU A 342 -21.81 25.28 -2.46
CA GLU A 342 -21.06 26.37 -1.80
C GLU A 342 -21.19 26.39 -0.27
#